data_AF-E9T4C8-F1
#
_entry.id   AF-E9T4C8-F1
#
_cell.length_a   1.000
_cell.length_b   1.000
_cell.length_c   1.000
_cell.angle_alpha   90.00
_cell.angle_beta   90.00
_cell.angle_gamma   90.00
#
_symmetry.space_group_name_H-M   'P 1'
#
loop_
_entity.id
_entity.type
_entity.pdbx_description
1 polymer ?
#
loop_
_entity_poly.entity_id
_entity_poly.type
_entity_poly.pdbx_seq_one_letter_code
_entity_poly.pdbx_strand_id
1 'polypeptide(L)'
;MTTTMSGTASYVPRSGESWRDPWGMYAALRDHDPVHHVVPDGSPQDDYWVLTRHEDVYTAARDAETFSSAEGLTMTYGELDKIGLRDNPPLVMLDPPVHTQFRRLVARGFTPRQVEAVEPEVRRFVVERLEGLRAAGEGDIVTALFKPLPSMVVAHYLGVPPEDRGRFDGWTDAIVAANATGDPLAAQTAVVELMTYFGGLIERRKAEAEAGNAGDDTISHLVAAGIGADGDVSGLLSILGFAFTMVTGGNDTTTGMLGGAVQLLTQRRDQRDLLLADPGLIPGAIEELLRLTSPVQGLARTTTCDVTIDDATIPAGRKVLLVYGSANRDPRAFGENAEELDVRRNPKQIMTFSHGNHHCLGAAAARMQARVALEELLARCPDFDVDIDGVEYAAGNYVRRPTHVPFRAG
;
A
#
# COMPACT_ATOMS: atom_id res chain seq x y z
N MET A 1 -12.05 23.57 25.74
CA MET A 1 -11.37 24.80 25.28
C MET A 1 -10.99 24.56 23.83
N THR A 2 -11.73 25.18 22.91
CA THR A 2 -11.50 25.10 21.47
C THR A 2 -10.24 25.88 21.12
N THR A 3 -9.13 25.16 20.94
CA THR A 3 -7.94 25.72 20.31
C THR A 3 -8.25 25.89 18.83
N THR A 4 -8.71 27.08 18.45
CA THR A 4 -8.72 27.53 17.05
C THR A 4 -7.28 27.53 16.56
N MET A 5 -6.87 26.45 15.89
CA MET A 5 -5.64 26.40 15.10
C MET A 5 -5.86 27.31 13.89
N SER A 6 -5.47 28.58 14.02
CA SER A 6 -5.45 29.58 12.94
C SER A 6 -4.28 29.34 11.96
N GLY A 7 -3.97 28.08 11.65
CA GLY A 7 -2.97 27.75 10.64
C GLY A 7 -3.60 27.93 9.27
N THR A 8 -3.01 28.75 8.42
CA THR A 8 -3.30 28.76 6.98
C THR A 8 -3.22 27.33 6.45
N ALA A 9 -4.26 26.85 5.78
CA ALA A 9 -4.25 25.54 5.13
C ALA A 9 -3.08 25.47 4.15
N SER A 10 -2.19 24.51 4.36
CA SER A 10 -0.98 24.33 3.56
C SER A 10 -0.59 22.87 3.56
N TYR A 11 -0.30 22.33 2.38
CA TYR A 11 0.19 20.97 2.23
C TYR A 11 1.72 20.92 2.28
N VAL A 12 2.24 20.10 3.19
CA VAL A 12 3.67 19.78 3.28
C VAL A 12 3.84 18.26 3.15
N PRO A 13 4.61 17.77 2.15
CA PRO A 13 4.91 16.35 2.03
C PRO A 13 5.53 15.79 3.31
N ARG A 14 5.00 14.68 3.81
CA ARG A 14 5.52 14.02 5.02
C ARG A 14 6.58 13.00 4.67
N SER A 15 7.51 12.77 5.58
CA SER A 15 8.60 11.79 5.46
C SER A 15 9.21 11.57 6.85
N GLY A 16 9.62 10.34 7.16
CA GLY A 16 10.23 9.99 8.44
C GLY A 16 9.36 10.45 9.61
N GLU A 17 9.97 11.12 10.58
CA GLU A 17 9.32 11.56 11.82
C GLU A 17 8.04 12.40 11.61
N SER A 18 7.98 13.17 10.52
CA SER A 18 6.78 13.97 10.22
C SER A 18 5.53 13.13 9.87
N TRP A 19 5.67 11.82 9.68
CA TRP A 19 4.55 10.88 9.59
C TRP A 19 3.82 10.64 10.91
N ARG A 20 4.39 11.03 12.06
CA ARG A 20 3.75 10.83 13.36
C ARG A 20 2.37 11.49 13.43
N ASP A 21 2.25 12.71 12.92
CA ASP A 21 1.01 13.49 12.97
C ASP A 21 0.74 14.33 11.69
N PRO A 22 0.24 13.69 10.62
CA PRO A 22 -0.23 14.41 9.43
C PRO A 22 -1.66 14.95 9.58
N TRP A 23 -2.39 14.57 10.62
CA TRP A 23 -3.85 14.63 10.66
C TRP A 23 -4.38 16.06 10.74
N GLY A 24 -3.74 16.92 11.55
CA GLY A 24 -4.11 18.33 11.66
C GLY A 24 -3.98 19.09 10.33
N MET A 25 -2.95 18.76 9.54
CA MET A 25 -2.76 19.33 8.19
C MET A 25 -3.88 18.91 7.24
N TYR A 26 -4.25 17.62 7.26
CA TYR A 26 -5.34 17.10 6.44
C TYR A 26 -6.68 17.75 6.82
N ALA A 27 -6.99 17.88 8.11
CA ALA A 27 -8.21 18.55 8.56
C ALA A 27 -8.26 20.02 8.10
N ALA A 28 -7.16 20.77 8.25
CA ALA A 28 -7.08 22.15 7.82
C ALA A 28 -7.36 22.31 6.32
N LEU A 29 -6.79 21.43 5.48
CA LEU A 29 -7.03 21.42 4.02
C LEU A 29 -8.49 21.09 3.70
N ARG A 30 -9.07 20.04 4.28
CA ARG A 30 -10.48 19.67 4.02
C ARG A 30 -11.47 20.82 4.30
N ASP A 31 -11.18 21.60 5.34
CA ASP A 31 -12.11 22.63 5.81
C ASP A 31 -11.90 24.00 5.16
N HIS A 32 -10.68 24.35 4.79
CA HIS A 32 -10.37 25.71 4.31
C HIS A 32 -9.84 25.77 2.88
N ASP A 33 -9.27 24.69 2.35
CA ASP A 33 -8.70 24.65 0.99
C ASP A 33 -8.70 23.22 0.42
N PRO A 34 -9.88 22.69 0.04
CA PRO A 34 -10.04 21.27 -0.33
C PRO A 34 -9.38 20.90 -1.66
N VAL A 35 -9.16 21.90 -2.54
CA VAL A 35 -8.51 21.82 -3.85
C VAL A 35 -7.26 22.71 -3.80
N HIS A 36 -6.27 22.29 -3.03
CA HIS A 36 -5.13 23.12 -2.66
C HIS A 36 -4.07 23.17 -3.76
N HIS A 37 -3.65 24.38 -4.14
CA HIS A 37 -2.57 24.61 -5.10
C HIS A 37 -1.22 24.76 -4.39
N VAL A 38 -0.27 23.90 -4.72
CA VAL A 38 1.10 23.94 -4.19
C VAL A 38 2.05 24.46 -5.26
N VAL A 39 2.77 25.52 -4.94
CA VAL A 39 3.84 26.08 -5.77
C VAL A 39 5.18 25.90 -5.03
N PRO A 40 6.02 24.93 -5.43
CA PRO A 40 7.30 24.69 -4.75
C PRO A 40 8.26 25.87 -4.83
N ASP A 41 8.87 26.21 -3.70
CA ASP A 41 9.94 27.21 -3.65
C ASP A 41 11.12 26.78 -4.54
N GLY A 42 11.53 27.65 -5.45
CA GLY A 42 12.65 27.40 -6.37
C GLY A 42 12.30 26.61 -7.64
N SER A 43 11.09 26.03 -7.73
CA SER A 43 10.60 25.31 -8.91
C SER A 43 9.11 25.57 -9.18
N PRO A 44 8.71 26.83 -9.44
CA PRO A 44 7.29 27.18 -9.63
C PRO A 44 6.65 26.51 -10.85
N GLN A 45 7.44 26.05 -11.82
CA GLN A 45 6.97 25.26 -12.98
C GLN A 45 6.52 23.84 -12.62
N ASP A 46 6.96 23.34 -11.46
CA ASP A 46 6.62 22.03 -10.91
C ASP A 46 5.45 22.13 -9.92
N ASP A 47 4.59 23.15 -10.07
CA ASP A 47 3.37 23.31 -9.30
C ASP A 47 2.44 22.10 -9.46
N TYR A 48 1.68 21.80 -8.42
CA TYR A 48 0.73 20.68 -8.40
C TYR A 48 -0.46 20.98 -7.50
N TRP A 49 -1.48 20.13 -7.57
CA TRP A 49 -2.72 20.28 -6.82
C TRP A 49 -2.91 19.13 -5.85
N VAL A 50 -3.68 19.35 -4.78
CA VAL A 50 -3.92 18.36 -3.73
C VAL A 50 -5.42 18.31 -3.41
N LEU A 51 -6.01 17.11 -3.51
CA LEU A 51 -7.40 16.84 -3.14
C LEU A 51 -7.45 16.13 -1.80
N THR A 52 -8.24 16.67 -0.86
CA THR A 52 -8.26 16.18 0.53
C THR A 52 -9.62 15.71 1.04
N ARG A 53 -10.74 16.13 0.42
CA ARG A 53 -12.08 15.66 0.76
C ARG A 53 -12.36 14.29 0.14
N HIS A 54 -13.21 13.51 0.82
CA HIS A 54 -13.55 12.15 0.39
C HIS A 54 -14.20 12.12 -0.99
N GLU A 55 -15.20 12.97 -1.24
CA GLU A 55 -15.94 13.00 -2.50
C GLU A 55 -15.04 13.31 -3.71
N ASP A 56 -14.17 14.31 -3.59
CA ASP A 56 -13.26 14.73 -4.66
C ASP A 56 -12.24 13.62 -4.96
N VAL A 57 -11.62 13.06 -3.92
CA VAL A 57 -10.65 11.97 -4.04
C VAL A 57 -11.30 10.71 -4.61
N TYR A 58 -12.51 10.36 -4.18
CA TYR A 58 -13.26 9.20 -4.66
C TYR A 58 -13.63 9.34 -6.14
N THR A 59 -14.12 10.52 -6.53
CA THR A 59 -14.51 10.83 -7.91
C THR A 59 -13.30 10.83 -8.83
N ALA A 60 -12.22 11.54 -8.45
CA ALA A 60 -10.99 11.59 -9.23
C ALA A 60 -10.31 10.22 -9.38
N ALA A 61 -10.33 9.38 -8.33
CA ALA A 61 -9.78 8.03 -8.42
C ALA A 61 -10.54 7.13 -9.41
N ARG A 62 -11.84 7.37 -9.61
CA ARG A 62 -12.69 6.63 -10.54
C ARG A 62 -12.56 7.11 -11.98
N ASP A 63 -12.37 8.41 -12.18
CA ASP A 63 -12.33 9.05 -13.48
C ASP A 63 -10.92 9.02 -14.10
N ALA A 64 -10.54 7.86 -14.64
CA ALA A 64 -9.26 7.69 -15.31
C ALA A 64 -9.15 8.42 -16.65
N GLU A 65 -10.27 8.94 -17.20
CA GLU A 65 -10.24 9.74 -18.44
C GLU A 65 -9.73 11.15 -18.14
N THR A 66 -10.20 11.76 -17.05
CA THR A 66 -9.75 13.09 -16.60
C THR A 66 -8.44 13.00 -15.80
N PHE A 67 -8.30 12.00 -14.93
CA PHE A 67 -7.18 11.84 -14.01
C PHE A 67 -6.32 10.63 -14.38
N SER A 68 -5.41 10.83 -15.32
CA SER A 68 -4.53 9.80 -15.89
C SER A 68 -3.49 9.30 -14.90
N SER A 69 -3.19 8.00 -14.95
CA SER A 69 -2.08 7.36 -14.23
C SER A 69 -0.82 7.21 -15.10
N ALA A 70 -0.93 7.48 -16.41
CA ALA A 70 0.10 7.19 -17.41
C ALA A 70 1.36 8.05 -17.35
N GLU A 71 1.35 9.13 -16.57
CA GLU A 71 2.51 10.03 -16.39
C GLU A 71 3.20 9.85 -15.04
N GLY A 72 2.94 8.75 -14.33
CA GLY A 72 3.48 8.47 -13.00
C GLY A 72 2.56 8.89 -11.85
N LEU A 73 2.84 8.34 -10.67
CA LEU A 73 1.97 8.37 -9.48
C LEU A 73 2.50 9.26 -8.36
N THR A 74 3.58 9.99 -8.61
CA THR A 74 4.16 10.95 -7.68
C THR A 74 3.86 12.39 -8.11
N MET A 75 4.18 13.34 -7.23
CA MET A 75 4.12 14.78 -7.55
C MET A 75 5.24 15.20 -8.52
N THR A 76 6.16 14.28 -8.88
CA THR A 76 7.31 14.56 -9.73
C THR A 76 6.90 14.56 -11.20
N TYR A 77 7.17 15.67 -11.90
CA TYR A 77 7.07 15.70 -13.36
C TYR A 77 8.21 14.90 -14.02
N GLY A 78 7.88 14.20 -15.11
CA GLY A 78 8.82 13.33 -15.83
C GLY A 78 9.26 12.10 -15.02
N GLU A 79 8.42 11.62 -14.09
CA GLU A 79 8.75 10.49 -13.21
C GLU A 79 9.21 9.25 -13.99
N LEU A 80 8.43 8.82 -14.99
CA LEU A 80 8.73 7.64 -15.80
C LEU A 80 10.10 7.70 -16.48
N ASP A 81 10.52 8.87 -16.93
CA ASP A 81 11.84 9.07 -17.56
C ASP A 81 12.95 8.97 -16.50
N LYS A 82 12.74 9.57 -15.33
CA LYS A 82 13.71 9.56 -14.21
C LYS A 82 13.96 8.17 -13.66
N ILE A 83 12.92 7.32 -13.62
CA ILE A 83 13.03 5.94 -13.13
C ILE A 83 13.29 4.92 -14.26
N GLY A 84 13.41 5.37 -15.51
CA GLY A 84 13.72 4.51 -16.65
C GLY A 84 12.60 3.53 -17.06
N LEU A 85 11.34 3.86 -16.77
CA LEU A 85 10.18 3.02 -17.05
C LEU A 85 9.28 3.56 -18.17
N ARG A 86 9.67 4.63 -18.87
CA ARG A 86 8.87 5.24 -19.95
C ARG A 86 8.50 4.27 -21.07
N ASP A 87 9.43 3.40 -21.47
CA ASP A 87 9.23 2.48 -22.59
C ASP A 87 8.35 1.26 -22.22
N ASN A 88 8.32 0.88 -20.94
CA ASN A 88 7.54 -0.26 -20.43
C ASN A 88 6.95 0.09 -19.04
N PRO A 89 5.95 0.98 -18.97
CA PRO A 89 5.40 1.42 -17.69
C PRO A 89 4.69 0.26 -16.98
N PRO A 90 4.80 0.18 -15.64
CA PRO A 90 4.15 -0.87 -14.86
C PRO A 90 2.63 -0.75 -14.93
N LEU A 91 1.91 -1.85 -14.63
CA LEU A 91 0.44 -1.91 -14.65
C LEU A 91 -0.23 -0.72 -13.97
N VAL A 92 0.31 -0.28 -12.83
CA VAL A 92 -0.24 0.81 -12.00
C VAL A 92 -0.09 2.20 -12.64
N MET A 93 0.76 2.35 -13.65
CA MET A 93 0.98 3.56 -14.45
C MET A 93 0.44 3.41 -15.88
N LEU A 94 -0.60 2.58 -16.07
CA LEU A 94 -1.31 2.45 -17.33
C LEU A 94 -2.74 2.96 -17.19
N ASP A 95 -3.28 3.52 -18.27
CA ASP A 95 -4.70 3.84 -18.39
C ASP A 95 -5.44 2.82 -19.29
N PRO A 96 -6.77 2.73 -19.16
CA PRO A 96 -7.58 2.00 -20.13
C PRO A 96 -7.37 2.53 -21.58
N PRO A 97 -7.47 1.66 -22.60
CA PRO A 97 -7.81 0.24 -22.54
C PRO A 97 -6.63 -0.70 -22.26
N VAL A 98 -5.38 -0.24 -22.37
CA VAL A 98 -4.16 -1.07 -22.21
C VAL A 98 -4.11 -1.69 -20.81
N HIS A 99 -4.31 -0.87 -19.78
CA HIS A 99 -4.45 -1.32 -18.39
C HIS A 99 -5.50 -2.42 -18.25
N THR A 100 -6.70 -2.24 -18.82
CA THR A 100 -7.83 -3.15 -18.64
C THR A 100 -7.53 -4.54 -19.19
N GLN A 101 -6.83 -4.62 -20.33
CA GLN A 101 -6.44 -5.89 -20.94
C GLN A 101 -5.43 -6.64 -20.06
N PHE A 102 -4.34 -5.97 -19.65
CA PHE A 102 -3.32 -6.59 -18.82
C PHE A 102 -3.86 -6.97 -17.43
N ARG A 103 -4.65 -6.07 -16.81
CA ARG A 103 -5.30 -6.30 -15.52
C ARG A 103 -6.17 -7.56 -15.50
N ARG A 104 -6.91 -7.81 -16.58
CA ARG A 104 -7.78 -9.00 -16.69
C ARG A 104 -6.99 -10.31 -16.64
N LEU A 105 -5.74 -10.31 -17.12
CA LEU A 105 -4.88 -11.48 -17.10
C LEU A 105 -4.30 -11.69 -15.70
N VAL A 106 -3.68 -10.67 -15.11
CA VAL A 106 -3.10 -10.77 -13.76
C VAL A 106 -4.14 -11.11 -12.69
N ALA A 107 -5.37 -10.61 -12.82
CA ALA A 107 -6.44 -10.85 -11.85
C ALA A 107 -6.80 -12.34 -11.69
N ARG A 108 -6.42 -13.21 -12.64
CA ARG A 108 -6.59 -14.67 -12.52
C ARG A 108 -5.72 -15.27 -11.41
N GLY A 109 -4.61 -14.64 -11.07
CA GLY A 109 -3.76 -14.97 -9.92
C GLY A 109 -4.25 -14.38 -8.59
N PHE A 110 -5.31 -13.56 -8.57
CA PHE A 110 -5.83 -12.91 -7.36
C PHE A 110 -7.25 -13.38 -7.03
N THR A 111 -7.40 -14.69 -6.86
CA THR A 111 -8.69 -15.31 -6.54
C THR A 111 -8.82 -15.59 -5.03
N PRO A 112 -10.06 -15.77 -4.50
CA PRO A 112 -10.26 -16.22 -3.13
C PRO A 112 -9.48 -17.50 -2.78
N ARG A 113 -9.37 -18.43 -3.74
CA ARG A 113 -8.59 -19.66 -3.61
C ARG A 113 -7.12 -19.41 -3.27
N GLN A 114 -6.50 -18.40 -3.86
CA GLN A 114 -5.09 -18.04 -3.57
C GLN A 114 -4.93 -17.50 -2.15
N VAL A 115 -5.91 -16.72 -1.67
CA VAL A 115 -5.94 -16.24 -0.28
C VAL A 115 -6.08 -17.41 0.70
N GLU A 116 -7.01 -18.33 0.42
CA GLU A 116 -7.26 -19.52 1.25
C GLU A 116 -6.04 -20.47 1.28
N ALA A 117 -5.32 -20.60 0.16
CA ALA A 117 -4.16 -21.48 0.05
C ALA A 117 -2.98 -21.01 0.91
N VAL A 118 -2.77 -19.70 1.05
CA VAL A 118 -1.63 -19.14 1.80
C VAL A 118 -1.96 -18.89 3.28
N GLU A 119 -3.24 -18.75 3.66
CA GLU A 119 -3.64 -18.45 5.03
C GLU A 119 -3.05 -19.40 6.10
N PRO A 120 -3.03 -20.74 5.94
CA PRO A 120 -2.46 -21.62 6.95
C PRO A 120 -0.98 -21.36 7.23
N GLU A 121 -0.23 -21.00 6.19
CA GLU A 121 1.19 -20.66 6.30
C GLU A 121 1.39 -19.29 6.96
N VAL A 122 0.57 -18.29 6.61
CA VAL A 122 0.53 -16.98 7.28
C VAL A 122 0.25 -17.16 8.76
N ARG A 123 -0.76 -17.93 9.13
CA ARG A 123 -1.11 -18.17 10.54
C ARG A 123 0.00 -18.85 11.30
N ARG A 124 0.61 -19.89 10.73
CA ARG A 124 1.76 -20.57 11.35
C ARG A 124 2.90 -19.58 11.62
N PHE A 125 3.24 -18.75 10.64
CA PHE A 125 4.30 -17.75 10.79
C PHE A 125 3.97 -16.70 11.85
N VAL A 126 2.76 -16.15 11.83
CA VAL A 126 2.29 -15.18 12.83
C VAL A 126 2.38 -15.77 14.24
N VAL A 127 1.88 -16.98 14.43
CA VAL A 127 1.94 -17.69 15.72
C VAL A 127 3.39 -17.86 16.20
N GLU A 128 4.27 -18.35 15.33
CA GLU A 128 5.69 -18.57 15.66
C GLU A 128 6.36 -17.26 16.12
N ARG A 129 6.17 -16.17 15.39
CA ARG A 129 6.79 -14.88 15.71
C ARG A 129 6.20 -14.23 16.97
N LEU A 130 4.89 -14.35 17.18
CA LEU A 130 4.24 -13.86 18.39
C LEU A 130 4.68 -14.63 19.64
N GLU A 131 4.81 -15.96 19.59
CA GLU A 131 5.35 -16.73 20.72
C GLU A 131 6.81 -16.38 21.01
N GLY A 132 7.61 -16.09 19.97
CA GLY A 132 8.97 -15.57 20.14
C GLY A 132 9.01 -14.24 20.89
N LEU A 133 8.19 -13.27 20.47
CA LEU A 133 8.05 -11.98 21.16
C LEU A 133 7.53 -12.15 22.59
N ARG A 134 6.55 -13.03 22.81
CA ARG A 134 5.99 -13.32 24.13
C ARG A 134 7.01 -13.94 25.07
N ALA A 135 7.86 -14.85 24.57
CA ALA A 135 8.95 -15.45 25.35
C ALA A 135 10.04 -14.42 25.73
N ALA A 136 10.30 -13.43 24.87
CA ALA A 136 11.23 -12.35 25.15
C ALA A 136 10.64 -11.27 26.09
N GLY A 137 9.32 -11.14 26.15
CA GLY A 137 8.60 -10.11 26.92
C GLY A 137 8.53 -8.75 26.22
N GLU A 138 9.60 -8.38 25.51
CA GLU A 138 9.70 -7.18 24.70
C GLU A 138 10.44 -7.44 23.37
N GLY A 139 10.28 -6.53 22.41
CA GLY A 139 11.00 -6.58 21.14
C GLY A 139 10.47 -5.57 20.13
N ASP A 140 10.92 -5.68 18.89
CA ASP A 140 10.39 -4.90 17.77
C ASP A 140 9.46 -5.77 16.92
N ILE A 141 8.16 -5.51 17.00
CA ILE A 141 7.16 -6.29 16.27
C ILE A 141 7.21 -6.07 14.75
N VAL A 142 7.74 -4.93 14.29
CA VAL A 142 7.93 -4.70 12.84
C VAL A 142 9.01 -5.64 12.32
N THR A 143 10.19 -5.62 12.92
CA THR A 143 11.31 -6.48 12.51
C THR A 143 10.98 -7.96 12.70
N ALA A 144 10.33 -8.32 13.81
CA ALA A 144 10.05 -9.72 14.13
C ALA A 144 8.91 -10.32 13.29
N LEU A 145 7.89 -9.54 12.93
CA LEU A 145 6.67 -10.06 12.30
C LEU A 145 6.18 -9.23 11.11
N PHE A 146 5.91 -7.93 11.27
CA PHE A 146 5.14 -7.18 10.26
C PHE A 146 5.89 -6.92 8.96
N LYS A 147 7.22 -6.85 9.01
CA LYS A 147 8.08 -6.70 7.82
C LYS A 147 8.22 -8.01 7.02
N PRO A 148 8.59 -9.16 7.61
CA PRO A 148 8.76 -10.39 6.83
C PRO A 148 7.44 -11.07 6.42
N LEU A 149 6.32 -10.82 7.13
CA LEU A 149 5.02 -11.42 6.81
C LEU A 149 4.53 -11.14 5.37
N PRO A 150 4.46 -9.89 4.89
CA PRO A 150 3.97 -9.62 3.54
C PRO A 150 4.91 -10.10 2.44
N SER A 151 6.22 -10.15 2.69
CA SER A 151 7.21 -10.68 1.74
C SER A 151 6.91 -12.14 1.40
N MET A 152 6.57 -12.94 2.42
CA MET A 152 6.11 -14.32 2.23
C MET A 152 4.85 -14.42 1.37
N VAL A 153 3.87 -13.54 1.59
CA VAL A 153 2.61 -13.54 0.82
C VAL A 153 2.85 -13.10 -0.61
N VAL A 154 3.68 -12.07 -0.85
CA VAL A 154 4.07 -11.65 -2.20
C VAL A 154 4.80 -12.78 -2.93
N ALA A 155 5.74 -13.44 -2.27
CA ALA A 155 6.45 -14.60 -2.80
C ALA A 155 5.49 -15.72 -3.26
N HIS A 156 4.43 -15.99 -2.46
CA HIS A 156 3.39 -16.94 -2.83
C HIS A 156 2.64 -16.54 -4.12
N TYR A 157 2.16 -15.30 -4.20
CA TYR A 157 1.43 -14.80 -5.38
C TYR A 157 2.27 -14.79 -6.67
N LEU A 158 3.58 -14.62 -6.53
CA LEU A 158 4.56 -14.65 -7.62
C LEU A 158 5.10 -16.05 -7.92
N GLY A 159 4.66 -17.09 -7.20
CA GLY A 159 5.08 -18.47 -7.47
C GLY A 159 6.51 -18.79 -7.03
N VAL A 160 7.09 -18.00 -6.15
CA VAL A 160 8.45 -18.21 -5.63
C VAL A 160 8.47 -19.48 -4.75
N PRO A 161 9.28 -20.50 -5.10
CA PRO A 161 9.39 -21.73 -4.33
C PRO A 161 9.90 -21.48 -2.90
N PRO A 162 9.50 -22.30 -1.91
CA PRO A 162 9.90 -22.12 -0.51
C PRO A 162 11.42 -21.98 -0.29
N GLU A 163 12.23 -22.74 -1.04
CA GLU A 163 13.69 -22.75 -0.97
C GLU A 163 14.34 -21.40 -1.37
N ASP A 164 13.65 -20.59 -2.18
CA ASP A 164 14.17 -19.31 -2.66
C ASP A 164 13.68 -18.12 -1.84
N ARG A 165 12.70 -18.30 -0.95
CA ARG A 165 12.04 -17.19 -0.23
C ARG A 165 12.99 -16.36 0.62
N GLY A 166 14.05 -16.96 1.19
CA GLY A 166 15.06 -16.21 1.94
C GLY A 166 15.88 -15.25 1.07
N ARG A 167 16.18 -15.64 -0.18
CA ARG A 167 16.86 -14.76 -1.15
C ARG A 167 15.90 -13.66 -1.63
N PHE A 168 14.66 -14.05 -1.92
CA PHE A 168 13.59 -13.14 -2.32
C PHE A 168 13.32 -12.04 -1.29
N ASP A 169 13.32 -12.40 0.00
CA ASP A 169 13.15 -11.46 1.10
C ASP A 169 14.29 -10.43 1.15
N GLY A 170 15.54 -10.88 1.00
CA GLY A 170 16.69 -9.98 0.95
C GLY A 170 16.64 -8.96 -0.20
N TRP A 171 16.18 -9.38 -1.39
CA TRP A 171 15.96 -8.46 -2.51
C TRP A 171 14.83 -7.48 -2.25
N THR A 172 13.71 -8.00 -1.73
CA THR A 172 12.52 -7.21 -1.38
C THR A 172 12.87 -6.11 -0.38
N ASP A 173 13.62 -6.45 0.66
CA ASP A 173 14.07 -5.51 1.69
C ASP A 173 14.89 -4.35 1.12
N ALA A 174 15.88 -4.66 0.27
CA ALA A 174 16.71 -3.65 -0.36
C ALA A 174 15.89 -2.72 -1.27
N ILE A 175 14.99 -3.30 -2.08
CA ILE A 175 14.13 -2.55 -3.00
C ILE A 175 13.15 -1.64 -2.25
N VAL A 176 12.50 -2.15 -1.19
CA VAL A 176 11.56 -1.38 -0.38
C VAL A 176 12.28 -0.23 0.35
N ALA A 177 13.51 -0.46 0.83
CA ALA A 177 14.32 0.60 1.46
C ALA A 177 14.70 1.70 0.45
N ALA A 178 15.16 1.33 -0.74
CA ALA A 178 15.51 2.28 -1.82
C ALA A 178 14.31 3.08 -2.34
N ASN A 179 13.14 2.43 -2.47
CA ASN A 179 11.90 3.09 -2.90
C ASN A 179 11.44 4.15 -1.89
N ALA A 180 11.63 3.89 -0.59
CA ALA A 180 11.28 4.82 0.48
C ALA A 180 12.13 6.11 0.47
N THR A 181 13.41 6.03 0.10
CA THR A 181 14.31 7.20 0.03
C THR A 181 14.29 7.90 -1.33
N GLY A 182 13.63 7.32 -2.34
CA GLY A 182 13.64 7.85 -3.70
C GLY A 182 15.01 7.73 -4.37
N ASP A 183 15.86 6.79 -3.94
CA ASP A 183 17.15 6.49 -4.55
C ASP A 183 17.14 5.08 -5.18
N PRO A 184 16.73 4.95 -6.46
CA PRO A 184 16.70 3.67 -7.15
C PRO A 184 18.07 2.98 -7.25
N LEU A 185 19.18 3.75 -7.21
CA LEU A 185 20.52 3.19 -7.35
C LEU A 185 20.94 2.42 -6.09
N ALA A 186 20.38 2.77 -4.92
CA ALA A 186 20.68 2.09 -3.65
C ALA A 186 20.32 0.59 -3.67
N ALA A 187 19.39 0.16 -4.53
CA ALA A 187 18.99 -1.24 -4.69
C ALA A 187 19.36 -1.86 -6.04
N GLN A 188 20.25 -1.24 -6.83
CA GLN A 188 20.54 -1.69 -8.20
C GLN A 188 20.89 -3.19 -8.28
N THR A 189 21.76 -3.69 -7.40
CA THR A 189 22.12 -5.12 -7.35
C THR A 189 20.91 -6.01 -7.07
N ALA A 190 20.10 -5.66 -6.06
CA ALA A 190 18.91 -6.42 -5.72
C ALA A 190 17.88 -6.43 -6.86
N VAL A 191 17.70 -5.31 -7.56
CA VAL A 191 16.83 -5.23 -8.75
C VAL A 191 17.34 -6.15 -9.85
N VAL A 192 18.63 -6.12 -10.18
CA VAL A 192 19.21 -6.97 -11.23
C VAL A 192 19.07 -8.45 -10.86
N GLU A 193 19.36 -8.83 -9.61
CA GLU A 193 19.22 -10.21 -9.15
C GLU A 193 17.76 -10.68 -9.17
N LEU A 194 16.82 -9.84 -8.72
CA LEU A 194 15.39 -10.11 -8.77
C LEU A 194 14.89 -10.31 -10.20
N MET A 195 15.27 -9.42 -11.13
CA MET A 195 14.87 -9.53 -12.54
C MET A 195 15.47 -10.78 -13.20
N THR A 196 16.73 -11.09 -12.89
CA THR A 196 17.39 -12.31 -13.38
C THR A 196 16.69 -13.56 -12.87
N TYR A 197 16.34 -13.58 -11.58
CA TYR A 197 15.60 -14.67 -10.96
C TYR A 197 14.24 -14.88 -11.63
N PHE A 198 13.45 -13.82 -11.81
CA PHE A 198 12.15 -13.94 -12.46
C PHE A 198 12.25 -14.31 -13.94
N GLY A 199 13.29 -13.88 -14.65
CA GLY A 199 13.57 -14.40 -16.00
C GLY A 199 13.70 -15.93 -16.01
N GLY A 200 14.47 -16.48 -15.06
CA GLY A 200 14.60 -17.94 -14.89
C GLY A 200 13.30 -18.61 -14.46
N LEU A 201 12.52 -17.99 -13.55
CA LEU A 201 11.24 -18.53 -13.09
C LEU A 201 10.20 -18.55 -14.22
N ILE A 202 10.17 -17.55 -15.09
CA ILE A 202 9.28 -17.48 -16.26
C ILE A 202 9.60 -18.63 -17.22
N GLU A 203 10.87 -18.87 -17.53
CA GLU A 203 11.27 -19.99 -18.38
C GLU A 203 10.93 -21.36 -17.75
N ARG A 204 11.10 -21.47 -16.42
CA ARG A 204 10.64 -22.66 -15.68
C ARG A 204 9.12 -22.85 -15.81
N ARG A 205 8.32 -21.79 -15.66
CA ARG A 205 6.85 -21.87 -15.81
C ARG A 205 6.42 -22.23 -17.23
N LYS A 206 7.13 -21.77 -18.26
CA LYS A 206 6.89 -22.17 -19.66
C LYS A 206 7.07 -23.69 -19.82
N ALA A 207 8.21 -24.22 -19.35
CA ALA A 207 8.49 -25.65 -19.42
C ALA A 207 7.48 -26.50 -18.60
N GLU A 208 7.09 -26.04 -17.42
CA GLU A 208 6.06 -26.70 -16.59
C GLU A 208 4.69 -26.72 -17.29
N ALA A 209 4.30 -25.63 -17.96
CA ALA A 209 3.05 -25.55 -18.72
C ALA A 209 3.05 -26.50 -19.92
N GLU A 210 4.14 -26.57 -20.70
CA GLU A 210 4.30 -27.50 -21.82
C GLU A 210 4.23 -28.97 -21.37
N ALA A 211 4.72 -29.27 -20.17
CA ALA A 211 4.64 -30.59 -19.56
C ALA A 211 3.25 -30.91 -18.95
N GLY A 212 2.27 -30.01 -19.04
CA GLY A 212 0.92 -30.21 -18.50
C GLY A 212 0.82 -30.01 -16.97
N ASN A 213 1.80 -29.36 -16.35
CA ASN A 213 1.87 -29.11 -14.90
C ASN A 213 1.94 -27.59 -14.60
N ALA A 214 1.05 -26.81 -15.22
CA ALA A 214 1.01 -25.37 -15.00
C ALA A 214 0.65 -25.03 -13.54
N GLY A 215 1.40 -24.10 -12.94
CA GLY A 215 1.09 -23.55 -11.62
C GLY A 215 -0.16 -22.67 -11.62
N ASP A 216 -0.66 -22.35 -10.43
CA ASP A 216 -1.82 -21.46 -10.24
C ASP A 216 -1.40 -20.04 -9.77
N ASP A 217 -0.09 -19.78 -9.74
CA ASP A 217 0.47 -18.46 -9.41
C ASP A 217 0.33 -17.46 -10.56
N THR A 218 0.46 -16.17 -10.25
CA THR A 218 0.22 -15.10 -11.24
C THR A 218 1.15 -15.19 -12.45
N ILE A 219 2.41 -15.59 -12.25
CA ILE A 219 3.39 -15.72 -13.34
C ILE A 219 2.99 -16.88 -14.26
N SER A 220 2.54 -17.99 -13.69
CA SER A 220 2.00 -19.13 -14.43
C SER A 220 0.78 -18.76 -15.26
N HIS A 221 -0.16 -17.96 -14.71
CA HIS A 221 -1.31 -17.44 -15.45
C HIS A 221 -0.93 -16.52 -16.61
N LEU A 222 0.08 -15.66 -16.43
CA LEU A 222 0.58 -14.76 -17.48
C LEU A 222 1.28 -15.54 -18.60
N VAL A 223 2.13 -16.50 -18.24
CA VAL A 223 2.79 -17.40 -19.19
C VAL A 223 1.77 -18.23 -19.97
N ALA A 224 0.78 -18.83 -19.29
CA ALA A 224 -0.28 -19.61 -19.93
C ALA A 224 -1.19 -18.77 -20.85
N ALA A 225 -1.26 -17.46 -20.63
CA ALA A 225 -1.96 -16.53 -21.51
C ALA A 225 -1.15 -16.14 -22.76
N GLY A 226 0.06 -16.65 -22.92
CA GLY A 226 0.94 -16.38 -24.07
C GLY A 226 1.74 -15.08 -23.96
N ILE A 227 1.77 -14.43 -22.80
CA ILE A 227 2.56 -13.21 -22.60
C ILE A 227 4.05 -13.56 -22.65
N GLY A 228 4.81 -12.92 -23.54
CA GLY A 228 6.23 -13.22 -23.72
C GLY A 228 6.51 -14.52 -24.48
N ALA A 229 5.53 -15.05 -25.21
CA ALA A 229 5.71 -16.18 -26.13
C ALA A 229 6.32 -15.71 -27.48
N ASP A 230 6.85 -16.65 -28.27
CA ASP A 230 7.31 -16.43 -29.65
C ASP A 230 8.30 -15.26 -29.84
N GLY A 231 9.10 -14.95 -28.83
CA GLY A 231 10.07 -13.86 -28.85
C GLY A 231 9.51 -12.47 -28.51
N ASP A 232 8.30 -12.38 -27.94
CA ASP A 232 7.71 -11.14 -27.43
C ASP A 232 8.48 -10.59 -26.21
N VAL A 233 9.47 -9.75 -26.48
CA VAL A 233 10.28 -9.10 -25.44
C VAL A 233 9.43 -8.15 -24.57
N SER A 234 8.44 -7.47 -25.14
CA SER A 234 7.60 -6.52 -24.39
C SER A 234 6.71 -7.24 -23.38
N GLY A 235 6.14 -8.38 -23.76
CA GLY A 235 5.41 -9.25 -22.83
C GLY A 235 6.28 -9.74 -21.67
N LEU A 236 7.52 -10.18 -21.95
CA LEU A 236 8.46 -10.58 -20.90
C LEU A 236 8.75 -9.42 -19.93
N LEU A 237 9.05 -8.23 -20.45
CA LEU A 237 9.29 -7.03 -19.64
C LEU A 237 8.05 -6.63 -18.82
N SER A 238 6.84 -6.87 -19.35
CA SER A 238 5.59 -6.63 -18.63
C SER A 238 5.41 -7.57 -17.43
N ILE A 239 5.79 -8.84 -17.55
CA ILE A 239 5.77 -9.80 -16.42
C ILE A 239 6.79 -9.38 -15.35
N LEU A 240 8.01 -9.01 -15.78
CA LEU A 240 9.07 -8.54 -14.87
C LEU A 240 8.66 -7.25 -14.13
N GLY A 241 8.10 -6.29 -14.87
CA GLY A 241 7.56 -5.04 -14.30
C GLY A 241 6.39 -5.30 -13.33
N PHE A 242 5.56 -6.30 -13.61
CA PHE A 242 4.51 -6.73 -12.69
C PHE A 242 5.09 -7.34 -11.40
N ALA A 243 6.09 -8.21 -11.51
CA ALA A 243 6.77 -8.77 -10.34
C ALA A 243 7.42 -7.69 -9.47
N PHE A 244 8.06 -6.69 -10.10
CA PHE A 244 8.58 -5.52 -9.40
C PHE A 244 7.47 -4.72 -8.69
N THR A 245 6.34 -4.48 -9.37
CA THR A 245 5.17 -3.78 -8.81
C THR A 245 4.61 -4.51 -7.59
N MET A 246 4.60 -5.83 -7.61
CA MET A 246 4.16 -6.65 -6.48
C MET A 246 5.12 -6.56 -5.28
N VAL A 247 6.42 -6.52 -5.53
CA VAL A 247 7.45 -6.32 -4.48
C VAL A 247 7.31 -4.94 -3.85
N THR A 248 7.21 -3.87 -4.64
CA THR A 248 7.12 -2.51 -4.09
C THR A 248 5.76 -2.21 -3.47
N GLY A 249 4.65 -2.67 -4.05
CA GLY A 249 3.30 -2.36 -3.57
C GLY A 249 2.74 -3.29 -2.49
N GLY A 250 3.25 -4.53 -2.39
CA GLY A 250 2.69 -5.56 -1.52
C GLY A 250 3.29 -5.64 -0.11
N ASN A 251 4.46 -5.02 0.11
CA ASN A 251 5.27 -5.20 1.31
C ASN A 251 5.09 -4.11 2.37
N ASP A 252 5.50 -2.88 2.04
CA ASP A 252 5.51 -1.75 2.97
C ASP A 252 4.09 -1.31 3.39
N THR A 253 3.10 -1.45 2.50
CA THR A 253 1.71 -1.11 2.75
C THR A 253 1.09 -2.00 3.83
N THR A 254 1.31 -3.31 3.77
CA THR A 254 0.84 -4.25 4.81
C THR A 254 1.58 -4.03 6.12
N THR A 255 2.90 -3.75 6.07
CA THR A 255 3.68 -3.38 7.25
C THR A 255 3.11 -2.12 7.91
N GLY A 256 2.74 -1.10 7.12
CA GLY A 256 2.12 0.14 7.58
C GLY A 256 0.76 -0.08 8.22
N MET A 257 -0.06 -0.96 7.64
CA MET A 257 -1.37 -1.32 8.18
C MET A 257 -1.23 -1.97 9.56
N LEU A 258 -0.41 -3.01 9.67
CA LEU A 258 -0.25 -3.78 10.90
C LEU A 258 0.45 -2.96 11.99
N GLY A 259 1.53 -2.26 11.64
CA GLY A 259 2.27 -1.41 12.57
C GLY A 259 1.46 -0.21 13.05
N GLY A 260 0.61 0.37 12.19
CA GLY A 260 -0.33 1.41 12.60
C GLY A 260 -1.47 0.88 13.47
N ALA A 261 -1.97 -0.32 13.19
CA ALA A 261 -3.06 -0.93 13.94
C ALA A 261 -2.71 -1.18 15.42
N VAL A 262 -1.50 -1.69 15.71
CA VAL A 262 -1.07 -1.92 17.10
C VAL A 262 -0.92 -0.63 17.89
N GLN A 263 -0.51 0.46 17.25
CA GLN A 263 -0.47 1.79 17.88
C GLN A 263 -1.88 2.27 18.24
N LEU A 264 -2.81 2.19 17.29
CA LEU A 264 -4.22 2.60 17.51
C LEU A 264 -4.87 1.79 18.63
N LEU A 265 -4.66 0.47 18.65
CA LEU A 265 -5.21 -0.42 19.68
C LEU A 265 -4.55 -0.23 21.06
N THR A 266 -3.28 0.18 21.11
CA THR A 266 -2.60 0.57 22.35
C THR A 266 -3.20 1.86 22.92
N GLN A 267 -3.39 2.87 22.06
CA GLN A 267 -3.97 4.16 22.45
C GLN A 267 -5.45 4.06 22.85
N ARG A 268 -6.16 3.02 22.42
CA ARG A 268 -7.60 2.81 22.64
C ARG A 268 -7.88 1.44 23.23
N ARG A 269 -7.48 1.26 24.50
CA ARG A 269 -7.73 0.02 25.26
C ARG A 269 -9.22 -0.35 25.29
N ASP A 270 -10.12 0.63 25.36
CA ASP A 270 -11.57 0.40 25.32
C ASP A 270 -12.01 -0.32 24.04
N GLN A 271 -11.41 0.02 22.89
CA GLN A 271 -11.70 -0.62 21.61
C GLN A 271 -11.06 -2.01 21.51
N ARG A 272 -9.86 -2.19 22.08
CA ARG A 272 -9.20 -3.50 22.19
C ARG A 272 -10.02 -4.47 23.05
N ASP A 273 -10.55 -4.00 24.18
CA ASP A 273 -11.37 -4.80 25.09
C ASP A 273 -12.67 -5.29 24.40
N LEU A 274 -13.24 -4.50 23.49
CA LEU A 274 -14.38 -4.95 22.66
C LEU A 274 -14.01 -6.14 21.76
N LEU A 275 -12.83 -6.11 21.14
CA LEU A 275 -12.36 -7.20 20.27
C LEU A 275 -11.99 -8.45 21.06
N LEU A 276 -11.47 -8.30 22.27
CA LEU A 276 -11.21 -9.41 23.18
C LEU A 276 -12.50 -10.07 23.66
N ALA A 277 -13.52 -9.27 23.97
CA ALA A 277 -14.83 -9.76 24.42
C ALA A 277 -15.63 -10.43 23.28
N ASP A 278 -15.51 -9.92 22.06
CA ASP A 278 -16.19 -10.46 20.87
C ASP A 278 -15.25 -10.47 19.65
N PRO A 279 -14.50 -11.58 19.45
CA PRO A 279 -13.66 -11.76 18.26
C PRO A 279 -14.44 -11.72 16.93
N GLY A 280 -15.77 -11.88 16.96
CA GLY A 280 -16.62 -11.73 15.78
C GLY A 280 -16.61 -10.32 15.18
N LEU A 281 -16.15 -9.31 15.94
CA LEU A 281 -15.99 -7.93 15.47
C LEU A 281 -14.73 -7.71 14.61
N ILE A 282 -13.75 -8.62 14.66
CA ILE A 282 -12.44 -8.46 13.99
C ILE A 282 -12.57 -8.12 12.49
N PRO A 283 -13.40 -8.79 11.68
CA PRO A 283 -13.54 -8.45 10.27
C PRO A 283 -13.98 -6.99 10.02
N GLY A 284 -14.92 -6.47 10.82
CA GLY A 284 -15.37 -5.08 10.72
C GLY A 284 -14.32 -4.10 11.25
N ALA A 285 -13.59 -4.48 12.30
CA ALA A 285 -12.50 -3.69 12.86
C ALA A 285 -11.34 -3.53 11.89
N ILE A 286 -11.04 -4.53 11.07
CA ILE A 286 -10.01 -4.44 10.02
C ILE A 286 -10.33 -3.34 9.01
N GLU A 287 -11.59 -3.18 8.60
CA GLU A 287 -11.98 -2.08 7.70
C GLU A 287 -11.76 -0.71 8.36
N GLU A 288 -12.02 -0.59 9.67
CA GLU A 288 -11.74 0.64 10.43
C GLU A 288 -10.24 0.91 10.58
N LEU A 289 -9.45 -0.12 10.88
CA LEU A 289 -8.00 -0.01 10.97
C LEU A 289 -7.39 0.35 9.60
N LEU A 290 -7.87 -0.25 8.51
CA LEU A 290 -7.48 0.11 7.14
C LEU A 290 -7.83 1.57 6.83
N ARG A 291 -9.00 2.04 7.25
CA ARG A 291 -9.42 3.45 7.10
C ARG A 291 -8.45 4.38 7.82
N LEU A 292 -8.20 4.16 9.10
CA LEU A 292 -7.40 5.07 9.94
C LEU A 292 -5.91 5.03 9.65
N THR A 293 -5.37 3.85 9.30
CA THR A 293 -3.94 3.70 8.98
C THR A 293 -3.63 4.20 7.58
N SER A 294 -4.53 3.95 6.60
CA SER A 294 -4.40 4.28 5.17
C SER A 294 -2.94 4.21 4.69
N PRO A 295 -2.31 3.02 4.65
CA PRO A 295 -0.85 2.92 4.48
C PRO A 295 -0.35 3.68 3.26
N VAL A 296 -1.04 3.57 2.12
CA VAL A 296 -0.91 4.53 1.03
C VAL A 296 -1.69 5.79 1.42
N GLN A 297 -0.98 6.85 1.79
CA GLN A 297 -1.57 8.12 2.23
C GLN A 297 -2.05 8.96 1.05
N GLY A 298 -1.37 8.86 -0.09
CA GLY A 298 -1.83 9.45 -1.34
C GLY A 298 -0.99 9.03 -2.53
N LEU A 299 -1.60 9.11 -3.71
CA LEU A 299 -0.92 8.94 -5.00
C LEU A 299 -1.43 10.01 -5.97
N ALA A 300 -0.57 10.43 -6.88
CA ALA A 300 -0.89 11.44 -7.85
C ALA A 300 -1.56 10.87 -9.10
N ARG A 301 -2.20 11.78 -9.84
CA ARG A 301 -2.68 11.65 -11.21
C ARG A 301 -2.20 12.85 -12.02
N THR A 302 -2.41 12.79 -13.33
CA THR A 302 -2.17 13.93 -14.23
C THR A 302 -3.46 14.27 -14.95
N THR A 303 -3.88 15.53 -14.91
CA THR A 303 -5.09 15.97 -15.62
C THR A 303 -4.89 15.88 -17.14
N THR A 304 -5.87 15.34 -17.86
CA THR A 304 -5.86 15.26 -19.34
C THR A 304 -6.55 16.44 -20.01
N CYS A 305 -7.39 17.16 -19.26
CA CYS A 305 -8.09 18.36 -19.64
C CYS A 305 -8.20 19.33 -18.44
N ASP A 306 -8.61 20.57 -18.68
CA ASP A 306 -8.96 21.48 -17.60
C ASP A 306 -10.17 20.92 -16.84
N VAL A 307 -10.07 20.83 -15.52
CA VAL A 307 -11.14 20.29 -14.66
C VAL A 307 -11.44 21.27 -13.54
N THR A 308 -12.73 21.57 -13.35
CA THR A 308 -13.19 22.44 -12.26
C THR A 308 -13.77 21.58 -11.14
N ILE A 309 -13.28 21.79 -9.92
CA ILE A 309 -13.79 21.19 -8.68
C ILE A 309 -14.10 22.35 -7.74
N ASP A 310 -15.33 22.42 -7.24
CA ASP A 310 -15.86 23.60 -6.54
C ASP A 310 -15.62 24.90 -7.35
N ASP A 311 -14.85 25.85 -6.80
CA ASP A 311 -14.49 27.14 -7.41
C ASP A 311 -13.08 27.16 -8.02
N ALA A 312 -12.34 26.06 -7.93
CA ALA A 312 -10.98 25.93 -8.46
C ALA A 312 -10.95 25.19 -9.80
N THR A 313 -10.19 25.73 -10.77
CA THR A 313 -9.91 25.07 -12.04
C THR A 313 -8.47 24.59 -12.07
N ILE A 314 -8.29 23.28 -12.16
CA ILE A 314 -7.00 22.61 -12.34
C ILE A 314 -6.69 22.55 -13.84
N PRO A 315 -5.61 23.17 -14.32
CA PRO A 315 -5.23 23.12 -15.74
C PRO A 315 -4.88 21.70 -16.20
N ALA A 316 -5.07 21.43 -17.49
CA ALA A 316 -4.59 20.21 -18.13
C ALA A 316 -3.06 20.04 -17.98
N GLY A 317 -2.61 18.79 -17.84
CA GLY A 317 -1.20 18.43 -17.72
C GLY A 317 -0.58 18.78 -16.36
N ARG A 318 -1.39 19.03 -15.33
CA ARG A 318 -0.92 19.24 -13.95
C ARG A 318 -1.04 17.97 -13.12
N LYS A 319 -0.09 17.80 -12.20
CA LYS A 319 -0.14 16.75 -11.18
C LYS A 319 -1.22 17.08 -10.15
N VAL A 320 -2.00 16.07 -9.78
CA VAL A 320 -3.03 16.15 -8.73
C VAL A 320 -2.81 15.01 -7.74
N LEU A 321 -2.41 15.33 -6.51
CA LEU A 321 -2.27 14.37 -5.42
C LEU A 321 -3.64 14.05 -4.81
N LEU A 322 -4.01 12.77 -4.85
CA LEU A 322 -5.22 12.27 -4.19
C LEU A 322 -4.85 11.78 -2.78
N VAL A 323 -5.20 12.54 -1.74
CA VAL A 323 -4.81 12.22 -0.36
C VAL A 323 -5.81 11.24 0.27
N TYR A 324 -5.66 9.95 -0.07
CA TYR A 324 -6.49 8.86 0.46
C TYR A 324 -6.58 8.84 1.99
N GLY A 325 -5.48 9.14 2.69
CA GLY A 325 -5.45 9.21 4.16
C GLY A 325 -6.32 10.33 4.72
N SER A 326 -6.41 11.46 4.03
CA SER A 326 -7.33 12.55 4.37
C SER A 326 -8.77 12.18 4.05
N ALA A 327 -9.02 11.63 2.85
CA ALA A 327 -10.34 11.17 2.43
C ALA A 327 -10.92 10.15 3.43
N ASN A 328 -10.09 9.21 3.89
CA ASN A 328 -10.45 8.22 4.89
C ASN A 328 -10.78 8.80 6.27
N ARG A 329 -10.46 10.07 6.55
CA ARG A 329 -10.72 10.79 7.81
C ARG A 329 -11.71 11.93 7.64
N ASP A 330 -12.37 12.06 6.49
CA ASP A 330 -13.30 13.14 6.24
C ASP A 330 -14.61 12.97 7.04
N PRO A 331 -14.95 13.90 7.96
CA PRO A 331 -16.19 13.82 8.72
C PRO A 331 -17.45 13.93 7.84
N ARG A 332 -17.33 14.46 6.61
CA ARG A 332 -18.43 14.50 5.64
C ARG A 332 -18.85 13.10 5.18
N ALA A 333 -17.91 12.15 5.16
CA ALA A 333 -18.15 10.76 4.78
C ALA A 333 -18.35 9.82 5.98
N PHE A 334 -17.63 10.05 7.09
CA PHE A 334 -17.60 9.11 8.22
C PHE A 334 -18.20 9.64 9.53
N GLY A 335 -18.76 10.86 9.52
CA GLY A 335 -19.36 11.50 10.70
C GLY A 335 -18.36 12.23 11.59
N GLU A 336 -18.87 12.91 12.62
CA GLU A 336 -18.06 13.81 13.47
C GLU A 336 -16.88 13.12 14.17
N ASN A 337 -17.00 11.82 14.47
CA ASN A 337 -15.95 11.01 15.08
C ASN A 337 -15.02 10.33 14.05
N ALA A 338 -14.90 10.86 12.83
CA ALA A 338 -14.08 10.26 11.77
C ALA A 338 -12.59 10.09 12.16
N GLU A 339 -12.06 10.93 13.04
CA GLU A 339 -10.66 10.83 13.48
C GLU A 339 -10.43 9.72 14.52
N GLU A 340 -11.50 9.18 15.11
CA GLU A 340 -11.44 8.21 16.21
C GLU A 340 -11.54 6.76 15.72
N LEU A 341 -10.91 5.86 16.48
CA LEU A 341 -11.09 4.41 16.34
C LEU A 341 -12.46 4.01 16.88
N ASP A 342 -13.30 3.46 15.99
CA ASP A 342 -14.53 2.75 16.33
C ASP A 342 -14.55 1.39 15.63
N VAL A 343 -14.21 0.32 16.36
CA VAL A 343 -14.14 -1.04 15.80
C VAL A 343 -15.50 -1.60 15.37
N ARG A 344 -16.60 -0.92 15.72
CA ARG A 344 -17.96 -1.28 15.30
C ARG A 344 -18.44 -0.49 14.08
N ARG A 345 -17.69 0.52 13.61
CA ARG A 345 -18.10 1.39 12.49
C ARG A 345 -18.37 0.60 11.20
N ASN A 346 -17.54 -0.40 10.90
CA ASN A 346 -17.58 -1.18 9.66
C ASN A 346 -17.68 -0.27 8.41
N PRO A 347 -16.73 0.66 8.22
CA PRO A 347 -16.82 1.71 7.22
C PRO A 347 -16.97 1.16 5.80
N LYS A 348 -17.67 1.91 4.95
CA LYS A 348 -17.80 1.64 3.51
C LYS A 348 -17.08 2.71 2.72
N GLN A 349 -16.75 2.40 1.47
CA GLN A 349 -16.09 3.34 0.54
C GLN A 349 -14.79 3.95 1.11
N ILE A 350 -14.03 3.16 1.89
CA ILE A 350 -12.68 3.55 2.30
C ILE A 350 -11.77 3.66 1.06
N MET A 351 -10.88 4.65 1.05
CA MET A 351 -9.94 4.93 -0.03
C MET A 351 -8.58 4.21 0.14
N THR A 352 -8.45 3.36 1.16
CA THR A 352 -7.20 2.63 1.48
C THR A 352 -6.68 1.78 0.32
N PHE A 353 -7.58 1.29 -0.53
CA PHE A 353 -7.26 0.49 -1.71
C PHE A 353 -7.52 1.23 -3.03
N SER A 354 -7.62 2.57 -2.99
CA SER A 354 -8.14 3.38 -4.10
C SER A 354 -9.55 2.95 -4.54
N HIS A 355 -10.04 3.50 -5.65
CA HIS A 355 -11.29 3.13 -6.28
C HIS A 355 -11.13 3.09 -7.81
N GLY A 356 -12.12 2.51 -8.52
CA GLY A 356 -12.12 2.44 -9.98
C GLY A 356 -11.14 1.42 -10.57
N ASN A 357 -10.57 1.75 -11.73
CA ASN A 357 -9.73 0.87 -12.55
C ASN A 357 -8.54 0.30 -11.77
N HIS A 358 -7.96 1.10 -10.89
CA HIS A 358 -6.77 0.77 -10.10
C HIS A 358 -7.07 0.32 -8.67
N HIS A 359 -8.31 -0.08 -8.35
CA HIS A 359 -8.60 -0.69 -7.03
C HIS A 359 -7.56 -1.79 -6.72
N CYS A 360 -7.03 -1.86 -5.50
CA CYS A 360 -5.93 -2.78 -5.20
C CYS A 360 -6.26 -4.25 -5.53
N LEU A 361 -5.40 -4.93 -6.29
CA LEU A 361 -5.53 -6.38 -6.57
C LEU A 361 -5.32 -7.23 -5.31
N GLY A 362 -4.38 -6.81 -4.45
CA GLY A 362 -4.03 -7.50 -3.20
C GLY A 362 -4.97 -7.20 -2.03
N ALA A 363 -6.10 -6.51 -2.24
CA ALA A 363 -6.95 -6.04 -1.14
C ALA A 363 -7.50 -7.19 -0.26
N ALA A 364 -7.78 -8.36 -0.84
CA ALA A 364 -8.21 -9.54 -0.09
C ALA A 364 -7.06 -10.16 0.71
N ALA A 365 -5.86 -10.22 0.13
CA ALA A 365 -4.65 -10.71 0.81
C ALA A 365 -4.24 -9.82 1.98
N ALA A 366 -4.30 -8.49 1.82
CA ALA A 366 -4.04 -7.53 2.90
C ALA A 366 -5.02 -7.70 4.06
N ARG A 367 -6.32 -7.85 3.76
CA ARG A 367 -7.36 -8.13 4.77
C ARG A 367 -7.14 -9.45 5.50
N MET A 368 -6.76 -10.51 4.78
CA MET A 368 -6.46 -11.81 5.39
C MET A 368 -5.26 -11.71 6.32
N GLN A 369 -4.16 -11.09 5.90
CA GLN A 369 -2.99 -10.90 6.75
C GLN A 369 -3.33 -10.10 8.02
N ALA A 370 -4.07 -8.99 7.85
CA ALA A 370 -4.58 -8.18 8.97
C ALA A 370 -5.43 -9.01 9.94
N ARG A 371 -6.33 -9.83 9.41
CA ARG A 371 -7.20 -10.68 10.21
C ARG A 371 -6.42 -11.70 11.02
N VAL A 372 -5.57 -12.46 10.35
CA VAL A 372 -4.75 -13.49 11.02
C VAL A 372 -3.84 -12.87 12.07
N ALA A 373 -3.17 -11.76 11.74
CA ALA A 373 -2.31 -11.05 12.68
C ALA A 373 -3.08 -10.55 13.91
N LEU A 374 -4.26 -9.95 13.71
CA LEU A 374 -5.07 -9.40 14.81
C LEU A 374 -5.70 -10.50 15.67
N GLU A 375 -6.23 -11.57 15.06
CA GLU A 375 -6.76 -12.75 15.77
C GLU A 375 -5.71 -13.34 16.72
N GLU A 376 -4.51 -13.63 16.20
CA GLU A 376 -3.45 -14.26 17.00
C GLU A 376 -2.82 -13.30 18.00
N LEU A 377 -2.66 -12.01 17.66
CA LEU A 377 -2.13 -11.01 18.58
C LEU A 377 -3.03 -10.86 19.81
N LEU A 378 -4.35 -10.73 19.61
CA LEU A 378 -5.30 -10.60 20.71
C LEU A 378 -5.42 -11.90 21.53
N ALA A 379 -5.30 -13.06 20.89
CA ALA A 379 -5.37 -14.34 21.59
C ALA A 379 -4.12 -14.63 22.45
N ARG A 380 -2.94 -14.19 22.03
CA ARG A 380 -1.65 -14.57 22.64
C ARG A 380 -1.01 -13.47 23.48
N CYS A 381 -1.24 -12.22 23.11
CA CYS A 381 -0.69 -11.04 23.77
C CYS A 381 -1.84 -10.04 24.07
N PRO A 382 -2.91 -10.42 24.80
CA PRO A 382 -4.07 -9.54 25.01
C PRO A 382 -3.75 -8.23 25.75
N ASP A 383 -2.66 -8.25 26.52
CA ASP A 383 -2.18 -7.12 27.32
C ASP A 383 -0.97 -6.41 26.73
N PHE A 384 -0.76 -6.57 25.42
CA PHE A 384 0.35 -5.90 24.74
C PHE A 384 0.32 -4.38 24.92
N ASP A 385 1.50 -3.78 24.86
CA ASP A 385 1.72 -2.34 24.90
C ASP A 385 2.74 -1.92 23.83
N VAL A 386 2.60 -0.72 23.31
CA VAL A 386 3.52 -0.12 22.34
C VAL A 386 4.03 1.19 22.92
N ASP A 387 5.35 1.36 22.96
CA ASP A 387 5.95 2.66 23.25
C ASP A 387 5.75 3.58 22.03
N ILE A 388 4.69 4.39 22.08
CA ILE A 388 4.29 5.28 20.99
C ILE A 388 5.40 6.28 20.66
N ASP A 389 6.11 6.79 21.67
CA ASP A 389 7.16 7.78 21.47
C ASP A 389 8.42 7.16 20.84
N GLY A 390 8.66 5.87 21.10
CA GLY A 390 9.74 5.10 20.48
C GLY A 390 9.45 4.56 19.07
N VAL A 391 8.26 4.80 18.49
CA VAL A 391 7.96 4.39 17.11
C VAL A 391 8.77 5.24 16.12
N GLU A 392 9.43 4.58 15.17
CA GLU A 392 10.14 5.23 14.06
C GLU A 392 9.43 4.98 12.74
N TYR A 393 9.48 5.96 11.84
CA TYR A 393 8.80 5.93 10.53
C TYR A 393 9.76 5.92 9.36
N ALA A 394 9.39 5.22 8.30
CA ALA A 394 10.14 5.21 7.04
C ALA A 394 10.16 6.61 6.39
N ALA A 395 11.23 6.88 5.64
CA ALA A 395 11.26 7.99 4.69
C ALA A 395 10.24 7.76 3.55
N GLY A 396 9.93 8.83 2.82
CA GLY A 396 9.08 8.80 1.62
C GLY A 396 7.72 9.45 1.84
N ASN A 397 7.13 9.98 0.75
CA ASN A 397 5.97 10.88 0.83
C ASN A 397 4.60 10.24 0.61
N TYR A 398 4.56 8.97 0.19
CA TYR A 398 3.32 8.34 -0.29
C TYR A 398 2.83 7.20 0.59
N VAL A 399 3.77 6.44 1.19
CA VAL A 399 3.45 5.30 2.06
C VAL A 399 3.89 5.62 3.49
N ARG A 400 2.93 5.60 4.42
CA ARG A 400 3.16 5.75 5.85
C ARG A 400 3.28 4.38 6.48
N ARG A 401 4.50 4.01 6.89
CA ARG A 401 4.75 2.79 7.67
C ARG A 401 5.81 3.01 8.75
N PRO A 402 5.67 2.36 9.91
CA PRO A 402 6.75 2.33 10.88
C PRO A 402 7.87 1.39 10.42
N THR A 403 9.11 1.74 10.74
CA THR A 403 10.30 0.89 10.60
C THR A 403 10.67 0.19 11.89
N HIS A 404 10.25 0.76 13.03
CA HIS A 404 10.46 0.23 14.37
C HIS A 404 9.21 0.48 15.22
N VAL A 405 8.71 -0.55 15.90
CA VAL A 405 7.62 -0.43 16.87
C VAL A 405 8.03 -1.17 18.13
N PRO A 406 8.48 -0.45 19.18
CA PRO A 406 8.84 -1.08 20.46
C PRO A 406 7.58 -1.67 21.09
N PHE A 407 7.57 -2.99 21.22
CA PHE A 407 6.42 -3.80 21.59
C PHE A 407 6.71 -4.59 22.86
N ARG A 408 5.78 -4.56 23.80
CA ARG A 408 5.76 -5.42 24.99
C ARG A 408 4.59 -6.37 24.89
N ALA A 409 4.82 -7.66 25.11
CA ALA A 409 3.80 -8.70 24.91
C ALA A 409 2.76 -8.79 26.05
N GLY A 410 3.08 -8.22 27.21
CA GLY A 410 2.25 -8.27 28.43
C GLY A 410 3.10 -8.44 29.68
#